data_AF-A0A966QG03-F1
#
_entry.id   AF-A0A966QG03-F1
#
_cell.length_a   1.000
_cell.length_b   1.000
_cell.length_c   1.000
_cell.angle_alpha   90.00
_cell.angle_beta   90.00
_cell.angle_gamma   90.00
#
_symmetry.space_group_name_H-M   'P 1'
#
loop_
_entity.id
_entity.type
_entity.pdbx_description
1 polymer ?
#
loop_
_entity_poly.entity_id
_entity_poly.type
_entity_poly.pdbx_seq_one_letter_code
_entity_poly.pdbx_strand_id
1 'polypeptide(L)'
;MSAFAKAVSLGYRYVETDVHASRDGEVAMLRLRSWTKSQGRDLAPLAAQVPPRQGPLPIVDKRFVSHAHELGLHVHVWTIDDRSEMHELLDLGVDGIMTDSLATLASTLNERGQWS
;
A
#
# COMPACT_ATOMS: atom_id res chain seq x y z
N MET A 1 8.35 -17.21 -12.30
CA MET A 1 7.08 -17.76 -11.79
C MET A 1 7.10 -18.21 -10.33
N SER A 2 8.26 -18.39 -9.68
CA SER A 2 8.33 -18.84 -8.26
C SER A 2 7.78 -17.83 -7.25
N ALA A 3 8.01 -16.53 -7.45
CA ALA A 3 7.55 -15.49 -6.52
C ALA A 3 6.01 -15.41 -6.42
N PHE A 4 5.30 -15.49 -7.55
CA PHE A 4 3.83 -15.51 -7.58
C PHE A 4 3.26 -16.77 -6.90
N ALA A 5 3.79 -17.95 -7.22
CA ALA A 5 3.36 -19.18 -6.58
C ALA A 5 3.60 -19.15 -5.06
N LYS A 6 4.73 -18.56 -4.63
CA LYS A 6 5.04 -18.36 -3.22
C LYS A 6 4.06 -17.40 -2.56
N ALA A 7 3.75 -16.25 -3.18
CA ALA A 7 2.76 -15.30 -2.67
C ALA A 7 1.38 -15.95 -2.50
N VAL A 8 0.91 -16.70 -3.51
CA VAL A 8 -0.36 -17.44 -3.42
C VAL A 8 -0.32 -18.48 -2.29
N SER A 9 0.77 -19.25 -2.18
CA SER A 9 0.90 -20.28 -1.12
C SER A 9 0.94 -19.69 0.29
N LEU A 10 1.40 -18.45 0.43
CA LEU A 10 1.41 -17.74 1.70
C LEU A 10 0.02 -17.19 2.05
N GLY A 11 -0.90 -17.08 1.09
CA GLY A 11 -2.27 -16.59 1.32
C GLY A 11 -2.54 -15.17 0.85
N TYR A 12 -1.59 -14.52 0.16
CA TYR A 12 -1.79 -13.20 -0.41
C TYR A 12 -2.91 -13.24 -1.48
N ARG A 13 -3.95 -12.41 -1.31
CA ARG A 13 -5.15 -12.39 -2.18
C ARG A 13 -5.06 -11.38 -3.32
N TYR A 14 -4.17 -10.39 -3.23
CA TYR A 14 -3.95 -9.36 -4.24
C TYR A 14 -2.45 -9.25 -4.54
N VAL A 15 -2.12 -9.11 -5.82
CA VAL A 15 -0.78 -8.72 -6.29
C VAL A 15 -0.95 -7.42 -7.04
N GLU A 16 -0.38 -6.34 -6.52
CA GLU A 16 -0.39 -5.03 -7.16
C GLU A 16 0.87 -4.91 -8.03
N THR A 17 0.68 -4.66 -9.32
CA THR A 17 1.77 -4.35 -10.25
C THR A 17 1.67 -2.87 -10.57
N ASP A 18 2.63 -2.08 -10.08
CA ASP A 18 2.64 -0.65 -10.36
C ASP A 18 3.02 -0.43 -11.83
N VAL A 19 2.05 0.01 -12.64
CA VAL A 19 2.26 0.49 -14.01
C VAL A 19 2.07 2.00 -13.97
N HIS A 20 3.18 2.74 -14.06
CA HIS A 20 3.14 4.20 -14.18
C HIS A 20 2.48 4.63 -15.51
N ALA A 21 1.18 4.96 -15.51
CA ALA A 21 0.45 5.62 -16.61
C ALA A 21 -0.92 6.13 -16.11
N SER A 22 -1.51 7.27 -16.48
CA SER A 22 -1.23 8.44 -17.32
C SER A 22 -2.29 9.49 -16.94
N ARG A 23 -2.00 10.79 -17.11
CA ARG A 23 -2.99 11.88 -16.92
C ARG A 23 -4.04 11.93 -18.05
N ASP A 24 -5.23 12.35 -17.64
CA ASP A 24 -6.33 13.01 -18.33
C ASP A 24 -7.11 12.19 -19.41
N GLY A 25 -8.12 11.45 -18.94
CA GLY A 25 -9.15 10.75 -19.74
C GLY A 25 -10.03 9.80 -18.92
N GLU A 26 -9.44 9.12 -17.92
CA GLU A 26 -10.13 8.20 -17.00
C GLU A 26 -11.23 8.88 -16.17
N VAL A 27 -10.98 10.11 -15.72
CA VAL A 27 -11.90 10.91 -14.89
C VAL A 27 -13.16 11.33 -15.68
N ALA A 28 -13.04 11.59 -16.98
CA ALA A 28 -14.19 11.90 -17.83
C ALA A 28 -15.08 10.67 -18.04
N MET A 29 -14.48 9.48 -18.13
CA MET A 29 -15.21 8.22 -18.26
C MET A 29 -15.95 7.85 -16.97
N LEU A 30 -15.38 8.15 -15.80
CA LEU A 30 -16.06 8.09 -14.50
C LEU A 30 -17.33 8.99 -14.47
N ARG A 31 -17.28 10.19 -15.07
CA ARG A 31 -18.42 11.12 -15.16
C ARG A 31 -19.54 10.61 -16.07
N LEU A 32 -19.20 9.97 -17.19
CA LEU A 32 -20.18 9.40 -18.12
C LEU A 32 -20.96 8.23 -17.48
N ARG A 33 -20.28 7.39 -16.68
CA ARG A 33 -20.86 6.25 -15.95
C ARG A 33 -21.87 6.64 -14.85
N SER A 34 -21.98 7.92 -14.50
CA SER A 34 -22.89 8.41 -13.45
C SER A 34 -24.36 8.58 -13.90
N TRP A 35 -24.64 8.65 -15.21
CA TRP A 35 -25.99 8.83 -15.75
C TRP A 35 -26.71 7.51 -16.06
N THR A 36 -25.97 6.41 -16.18
CA THR A 36 -26.50 5.04 -16.40
C THR A 36 -26.97 4.35 -15.12
N LYS A 37 -26.80 4.99 -13.94
CA LYS A 37 -27.20 4.55 -12.57
C LYS A 37 -26.95 3.06 -12.22
N SER A 38 -26.01 2.62 -11.38
CA SER A 38 -24.81 3.17 -10.72
C SER A 38 -24.43 2.18 -9.60
N GLN A 39 -23.14 1.92 -9.38
CA GLN A 39 -22.61 1.96 -8.01
C GLN A 39 -22.04 3.38 -7.86
N GLY A 40 -22.58 4.13 -6.90
CA GLY A 40 -22.03 5.40 -6.48
C GLY A 40 -20.62 5.20 -5.92
N ARG A 41 -19.88 6.30 -5.73
CA ARG A 41 -18.49 6.28 -5.26
C ARG A 41 -18.31 5.35 -4.06
N ASP A 42 -17.55 4.29 -4.28
CA ASP A 42 -16.55 3.81 -3.32
C ASP A 42 -15.20 3.83 -4.04
N LEU A 43 -14.67 5.02 -4.33
CA LEU A 43 -13.20 5.11 -4.44
C LEU A 43 -12.68 5.27 -3.01
N ALA A 44 -12.82 4.17 -2.25
CA ALA A 44 -12.12 3.93 -1.00
C ALA A 44 -10.61 3.87 -1.28
N PRO A 45 -9.77 4.12 -0.27
CA PRO A 45 -8.93 5.30 -0.22
C PRO A 45 -7.74 5.22 -1.19
N LEU A 46 -7.42 6.35 -1.83
CA LEU A 46 -6.18 6.50 -2.61
C LEU A 46 -4.99 6.27 -1.67
N ALA A 47 -4.03 5.44 -2.07
CA ALA A 47 -2.83 5.21 -1.26
C ALA A 47 -1.74 6.23 -1.63
N ALA A 48 -1.09 6.82 -0.63
CA ALA A 48 0.19 7.47 -0.78
C ALA A 48 1.28 6.38 -0.77
N GLN A 49 1.84 6.07 -1.95
CA GLN A 49 2.96 5.16 -2.11
C GLN A 49 4.27 5.95 -2.11
N VAL A 50 5.06 5.85 -1.04
CA VAL A 50 6.24 6.69 -0.82
C VAL A 50 7.45 5.88 -0.33
N PRO A 51 8.70 6.32 -0.59
CA PRO A 51 9.84 5.76 0.11
C PRO A 51 9.83 6.23 1.58
N PRO A 52 10.36 5.45 2.55
CA PRO A 52 10.50 5.92 3.94
C PRO A 52 11.33 7.21 4.06
N ARG A 53 12.30 7.37 3.15
CA ARG A 53 13.22 8.51 3.09
C ARG A 53 13.49 8.92 1.65
N GLN A 54 13.68 10.22 1.42
CA GLN A 54 14.16 10.77 0.16
C GLN A 54 15.49 11.49 0.39
N GLY A 55 16.59 10.77 0.16
CA GLY A 55 17.93 11.23 0.55
C GLY A 55 18.03 11.46 2.07
N PRO A 56 18.44 12.66 2.54
CA PRO A 56 18.54 12.96 3.97
C PRO A 56 17.18 13.22 4.65
N LEU A 57 16.09 13.35 3.89
CA LEU A 57 14.77 13.70 4.42
C LEU A 57 14.00 12.42 4.80
N PRO A 58 13.61 12.21 6.07
CA PRO A 58 12.57 11.23 6.41
C PRO A 58 11.23 11.70 5.85
N ILE A 59 10.59 10.85 5.06
CA ILE A 59 9.26 11.10 4.49
C ILE A 59 8.20 10.53 5.41
N VAL A 60 8.42 9.31 5.91
CA VAL A 60 7.44 8.61 6.75
C VAL A 60 7.79 8.80 8.21
N ASP A 61 6.91 9.54 8.90
CA ASP A 61 6.88 9.63 10.35
C ASP A 61 5.42 9.57 10.84
N LYS A 62 5.23 9.56 12.16
CA LYS A 62 3.89 9.45 12.76
C LYS A 62 2.97 10.61 12.37
N ARG A 63 3.51 11.82 12.18
CA ARG A 63 2.72 13.01 11.79
C ARG A 63 2.26 12.88 10.34
N PHE A 64 3.14 12.44 9.46
CA PHE A 64 2.82 12.17 8.06
C PHE A 64 1.71 11.12 7.95
N VAL A 65 1.87 9.98 8.63
CA VAL A 65 0.87 8.89 8.59
C VAL A 65 -0.48 9.36 9.14
N SER A 66 -0.49 10.02 10.30
CA SER A 66 -1.74 10.52 10.91
C SER A 66 -2.46 11.50 9.99
N HIS A 67 -1.72 12.41 9.34
CA HIS A 67 -2.30 13.37 8.42
C HIS A 67 -2.83 12.72 7.14
N ALA A 68 -2.14 11.73 6.60
CA ALA A 68 -2.63 10.96 5.46
C ALA A 68 -3.94 10.23 5.82
N HIS A 69 -4.02 9.63 7.00
CA HIS A 69 -5.24 8.98 7.49
C HIS A 69 -6.39 9.98 7.70
N GLU A 70 -6.13 11.19 8.21
CA GLU A 70 -7.13 12.27 8.32
C GLU A 70 -7.72 12.67 6.96
N LEU A 71 -6.91 12.61 5.90
CA LEU A 71 -7.34 12.85 4.53
C LEU A 71 -8.04 11.64 3.89
N GLY A 72 -8.16 10.53 4.63
CA GLY A 72 -8.67 9.27 4.11
C GLY A 72 -7.76 8.71 3.02
N LEU A 73 -6.44 8.69 3.26
CA LEU A 73 -5.47 8.02 2.40
C LEU A 73 -4.81 6.88 3.18
N HIS A 74 -4.58 5.74 2.53
CA HIS A 74 -3.66 4.73 3.07
C HIS A 74 -2.21 5.15 2.80
N VAL A 75 -1.27 4.69 3.63
CA VAL A 75 0.17 4.91 3.44
C VAL A 75 0.85 3.59 3.15
N HIS A 76 1.41 3.46 1.95
CA HIS A 76 2.18 2.29 1.54
C HIS A 76 3.65 2.69 1.33
N VAL A 77 4.56 1.84 1.79
CA VAL A 77 6.01 2.08 1.70
C VAL A 77 6.72 1.04 0.87
N TRP A 78 7.75 1.47 0.14
CA TRP A 78 8.56 0.60 -0.73
C TRP A 78 10.03 1.03 -0.75
N THR A 79 11.00 0.15 -1.03
CA THR A 79 10.98 -1.32 -0.88
C THR A 79 11.67 -1.65 0.44
N ILE A 80 11.01 -2.39 1.33
CA ILE A 80 11.50 -2.67 2.68
C ILE A 80 11.82 -4.16 2.80
N ASP A 81 13.07 -4.51 3.04
CA ASP A 81 13.49 -5.91 3.20
C ASP A 81 13.96 -6.26 4.61
N ASP A 82 14.34 -5.25 5.41
CA ASP A 82 14.79 -5.46 6.78
C ASP A 82 13.61 -5.63 7.75
N ARG A 83 13.71 -6.64 8.62
CA ARG A 83 12.65 -6.96 9.58
C ARG A 83 12.45 -5.85 10.62
N SER A 84 13.53 -5.27 11.15
CA SER A 84 13.42 -4.21 12.16
C SER A 84 12.72 -2.99 11.56
N GLU A 85 13.11 -2.61 10.35
CA GLU A 85 12.48 -1.51 9.63
C GLU A 85 10.98 -1.77 9.36
N MET A 86 10.59 -3.00 8.99
CA MET A 86 9.18 -3.37 8.87
C MET A 86 8.41 -3.13 10.18
N HIS A 87 8.97 -3.56 11.33
CA HIS A 87 8.34 -3.32 12.63
C HIS A 87 8.19 -1.83 12.93
N GLU A 88 9.25 -1.05 12.72
CA GLU A 88 9.25 0.40 12.95
C GLU A 88 8.19 1.11 12.11
N LEU A 89 8.12 0.80 10.80
CA LEU A 89 7.14 1.41 9.90
C LEU A 89 5.70 0.98 10.26
N LEU A 90 5.48 -0.28 10.61
CA LEU A 90 4.18 -0.75 11.08
C LEU A 90 3.79 -0.11 12.42
N ASP A 91 4.74 0.21 13.30
CA ASP A 91 4.49 0.93 14.55
C ASP A 91 4.14 2.41 14.31
N LEU A 92 4.65 3.01 13.22
CA LEU A 92 4.23 4.32 12.76
C LEU A 92 2.80 4.34 12.18
N GLY A 93 2.27 3.16 11.83
CA GLY A 93 0.91 2.97 11.34
C GLY A 93 0.77 2.93 9.82
N VAL A 94 1.84 2.61 9.08
CA VAL A 94 1.71 2.38 7.63
C VAL A 94 0.75 1.22 7.36
N ASP A 95 -0.03 1.33 6.30
CA ASP A 95 -1.06 0.36 5.92
C ASP A 95 -0.52 -0.77 5.05
N GLY A 96 0.58 -0.53 4.33
CA GLY A 96 1.16 -1.48 3.38
C GLY A 96 2.67 -1.38 3.29
N ILE A 97 3.32 -2.54 3.15
CA ILE A 97 4.76 -2.66 2.89
C ILE A 97 4.94 -3.43 1.58
N MET A 98 5.68 -2.84 0.65
CA MET A 98 6.19 -3.51 -0.53
C MET A 98 7.61 -3.99 -0.23
N THR A 99 7.87 -5.26 -0.54
CA THR A 99 9.10 -5.97 -0.15
C THR A 99 9.47 -7.00 -1.21
N ASP A 100 10.76 -7.25 -1.38
CA ASP A 100 11.25 -8.42 -2.11
C ASP A 100 11.29 -9.67 -1.19
N SER A 101 11.24 -9.45 0.13
CA SER A 101 11.36 -10.46 1.18
C SER A 101 10.02 -10.91 1.75
N LEU A 102 9.13 -11.46 0.91
CA LEU A 102 7.76 -11.88 1.28
C LEU A 102 7.67 -12.81 2.51
N ALA A 103 8.65 -13.70 2.69
CA ALA A 103 8.68 -14.61 3.84
C ALA A 103 8.97 -13.88 5.16
N THR A 104 9.83 -12.86 5.10
CA THR A 104 10.13 -12.00 6.24
C THR A 104 8.90 -11.20 6.63
N LEU A 105 8.25 -10.54 5.66
CA LEU A 105 7.03 -9.77 5.90
C LEU A 105 5.90 -10.65 6.47
N ALA A 106 5.69 -11.84 5.91
CA ALA A 106 4.69 -12.77 6.42
C ALA A 106 4.97 -13.20 7.88
N SER A 107 6.23 -13.49 8.23
CA SER A 107 6.62 -13.79 9.62
C SER A 107 6.32 -12.61 10.54
N THR A 108 6.75 -11.40 10.14
CA THR A 108 6.55 -10.17 10.90
C THR A 108 5.08 -9.87 11.16
N LEU A 109 4.22 -9.99 10.14
CA LEU A 109 2.78 -9.77 10.29
C LEU A 109 2.12 -10.85 11.16
N ASN A 110 2.54 -12.11 11.05
CA ASN A 110 2.07 -13.19 11.93
C ASN A 110 2.46 -12.94 13.40
N GLU A 111 3.72 -12.57 13.67
CA GLU A 111 4.21 -12.23 15.01
C GLU A 111 3.42 -11.08 15.65
N ARG A 112 2.95 -10.14 14.83
CA ARG A 112 2.12 -9.00 15.26
C ARG A 112 0.63 -9.32 15.36
N GLY A 113 0.19 -10.53 14.99
CA GLY A 113 -1.23 -10.87 14.90
C GLY A 113 -2.01 -10.07 13.85
N GLN A 114 -1.30 -9.55 12.85
CA GLN A 114 -1.83 -8.74 11.74
C GLN A 114 -1.98 -9.55 10.45
N TRP A 115 -1.77 -10.87 10.53
CA TRP A 115 -1.92 -11.83 9.43
C TRP A 115 -3.22 -12.62 9.63
N SER A 116 -4.17 -12.48 8.70
CA SER A 116 -5.51 -13.08 8.76
C SER A 116 -5.82 -13.93 7.54
#